data_AF-A0A0C2HKF6-F1
#
_entry.id   AF-A0A0C2HKF6-F1
#
_cell.length_a   1.000
_cell.length_b   1.000
_cell.length_c   1.000
_cell.angle_alpha   90.00
_cell.angle_beta   90.00
_cell.angle_gamma   90.00
#
_symmetry.space_group_name_H-M   'P 1'
#
loop_
_entity.id
_entity.type
_entity.pdbx_description
1 polymer ?
#
loop_
_entity_poly.entity_id
_entity_poly.type
_entity_poly.pdbx_seq_one_letter_code
_entity_poly.pdbx_strand_id
1 'polypeptide(L)'
;MKSFVIAVLVVLFCAGQSWALTFNFSGSNEGGTGSATMEISIIGNTLSLALNNTSPTSLDSGSGVNAPGITGFGFFLEELVAYSSWSLAAFTATGDQVQLGGTSPDPGNLNYWNLANNQAGVSLDYLAASQSGQYALYNPAPDQSGGFAANPYFTTAYFEMIFVEDIALAQDPRHITNDHAPSDGLTYVRFQNVGLNGDGSLKLVGTFQEEEDGGGGGVILDPIPEPSTIVLLGAGLLGLGLWHRKRKA
;
A
#
# COMPACT_ATOMS: atom_id res chain seq x y z
N MET A 1 -41.05 9.27 -12.84
CA MET A 1 -40.92 8.70 -11.47
C MET A 1 -40.41 7.25 -11.48
N LYS A 2 -41.03 6.29 -12.19
CA LYS A 2 -40.59 4.87 -12.17
C LYS A 2 -39.12 4.66 -12.57
N SER A 3 -38.63 5.34 -13.61
CA SER A 3 -37.23 5.19 -14.07
C SER A 3 -36.18 5.76 -13.11
N PHE A 4 -36.54 6.80 -12.34
CA PHE A 4 -35.65 7.41 -11.35
C PHE A 4 -35.49 6.51 -10.11
N VAL A 5 -36.59 5.87 -9.67
CA VAL A 5 -36.57 4.92 -8.54
C VAL A 5 -35.75 3.67 -8.89
N ILE A 6 -35.85 3.18 -10.13
CA ILE A 6 -35.04 2.05 -10.60
C ILE A 6 -33.55 2.41 -10.66
N ALA A 7 -33.19 3.60 -11.15
CA ALA A 7 -31.79 4.03 -11.19
C ALA A 7 -31.17 4.16 -9.78
N VAL A 8 -31.91 4.71 -8.82
CA VAL A 8 -31.47 4.80 -7.42
C VAL A 8 -31.36 3.41 -6.78
N LEU A 9 -32.29 2.50 -7.04
CA LEU A 9 -32.21 1.11 -6.56
C LEU A 9 -31.03 0.34 -7.16
N VAL A 10 -30.72 0.52 -8.44
CA VAL A 10 -29.56 -0.14 -9.07
C VAL A 10 -28.25 0.38 -8.48
N VAL A 11 -28.13 1.69 -8.23
CA VAL A 11 -26.95 2.27 -7.57
C VAL A 11 -26.82 1.78 -6.11
N LEU A 12 -27.93 1.49 -5.43
CA LEU A 12 -27.94 0.94 -4.07
C LEU A 12 -27.48 -0.53 -3.98
N PHE A 13 -27.62 -1.31 -5.05
CA PHE A 13 -27.20 -2.73 -5.07
C PHE A 13 -25.75 -2.94 -5.50
N CYS A 14 -25.06 -1.88 -5.93
CA CYS A 14 -23.64 -1.92 -6.30
C CYS A 14 -22.71 -1.42 -5.19
N ALA A 15 -23.19 -1.31 -3.94
CA ALA A 15 -22.35 -0.94 -2.81
C ALA A 15 -21.34 -2.06 -2.52
N GLY A 16 -20.06 -1.80 -2.78
CA GLY A 16 -18.95 -2.67 -2.44
C GLY A 16 -18.42 -2.36 -1.04
N GLN A 17 -17.49 -3.18 -0.58
CA GLN A 17 -16.71 -2.87 0.62
C GLN A 17 -15.46 -2.09 0.20
N SER A 18 -15.15 -1.03 0.95
CA SER A 18 -13.95 -0.20 0.81
C SER A 18 -13.17 -0.21 2.11
N TRP A 19 -11.88 -0.51 2.03
CA TRP A 19 -10.96 -0.54 3.17
C TRP A 19 -9.75 0.33 2.88
N ALA A 20 -9.17 0.94 3.92
CA ALA A 20 -7.90 1.64 3.88
C ALA A 20 -7.08 1.27 5.13
N LEU A 21 -5.86 0.77 4.94
CA LEU A 21 -4.96 0.32 6.00
C LEU A 21 -3.62 1.05 5.85
N THR A 22 -3.06 1.54 6.96
CA THR A 22 -1.74 2.19 6.97
C THR A 22 -0.78 1.43 7.87
N PHE A 23 0.42 1.15 7.35
CA PHE A 23 1.49 0.47 8.06
C PHE A 23 2.75 1.34 8.09
N ASN A 24 3.39 1.37 9.25
CA ASN A 24 4.70 1.99 9.45
C ASN A 24 5.77 0.92 9.66
N PHE A 25 6.94 1.13 9.08
CA PHE A 25 8.10 0.24 9.23
C PHE A 25 9.28 1.07 9.72
N SER A 26 10.00 0.59 10.73
CA SER A 26 11.25 1.22 11.18
C SER A 26 12.16 0.21 11.87
N GLY A 27 13.46 0.33 11.63
CA GLY A 27 14.49 -0.44 12.32
C GLY A 27 15.88 0.03 11.90
N SER A 28 16.90 -0.37 12.66
CA SER A 28 18.29 0.01 12.40
C SER A 28 19.21 -1.19 12.25
N ASN A 29 20.26 -1.03 11.45
CA ASN A 29 21.30 -2.03 11.21
C ASN A 29 22.58 -1.34 10.75
N GLU A 30 23.75 -1.82 11.18
CA GLU A 30 25.06 -1.27 10.81
C GLU A 30 25.16 0.28 10.91
N GLY A 31 24.51 0.84 11.93
CA GLY A 31 24.55 2.28 12.24
C GLY A 31 23.71 3.18 11.34
N GLY A 32 22.82 2.63 10.51
CA GLY A 32 21.78 3.43 9.86
C GLY A 32 20.38 2.83 10.04
N THR A 33 19.40 3.59 9.58
CA THR A 33 17.98 3.34 9.83
C THR A 33 17.23 3.16 8.52
N GLY A 34 16.47 2.06 8.39
CA GLY A 34 15.49 1.87 7.33
C GLY A 34 14.09 2.16 7.86
N SER A 35 13.32 3.00 7.16
CA SER A 35 11.92 3.23 7.46
C SER A 35 11.06 3.44 6.21
N ALA A 36 9.79 3.04 6.29
CA ALA A 36 8.82 3.17 5.21
C ALA A 36 7.40 3.38 5.75
N THR A 37 6.52 3.85 4.87
CA THR A 37 5.07 3.78 5.04
C THR A 37 4.44 2.98 3.89
N MET A 38 3.41 2.19 4.20
CA MET A 38 2.63 1.45 3.22
C MET A 38 1.15 1.70 3.48
N GLU A 39 0.46 2.18 2.46
CA GLU A 39 -0.98 2.39 2.48
C GLU A 39 -1.62 1.37 1.55
N ILE A 40 -2.56 0.59 2.05
CA ILE A 40 -3.29 -0.43 1.28
C ILE A 40 -4.76 -0.01 1.22
N SER A 41 -5.33 0.03 0.03
CA SER A 41 -6.77 0.20 -0.16
C SER A 41 -7.35 -0.94 -0.97
N ILE A 42 -8.50 -1.46 -0.54
CA ILE A 42 -9.21 -2.53 -1.24
C ILE A 42 -10.63 -2.05 -1.53
N ILE A 43 -11.01 -2.09 -2.80
CA ILE A 43 -12.33 -1.70 -3.29
C ILE A 43 -12.81 -2.79 -4.26
N GLY A 44 -13.84 -3.54 -3.85
CA GLY A 44 -14.34 -4.69 -4.61
C GLY A 44 -13.27 -5.76 -4.82
N ASN A 45 -12.90 -6.01 -6.08
CA ASN A 45 -11.86 -6.96 -6.47
C ASN A 45 -10.48 -6.33 -6.71
N THR A 46 -10.28 -5.06 -6.35
CA THR A 46 -9.02 -4.34 -6.63
C THR A 46 -8.33 -3.97 -5.34
N LEU A 47 -7.05 -4.37 -5.22
CA LEU A 47 -6.13 -3.92 -4.19
C LEU A 47 -5.17 -2.89 -4.78
N SER A 48 -5.12 -1.72 -4.18
CA SER A 48 -4.15 -0.67 -4.44
C SER A 48 -3.22 -0.52 -3.25
N LEU A 49 -1.92 -0.32 -3.50
CA LEU A 49 -0.93 -0.13 -2.45
C LEU A 49 0.04 0.99 -2.85
N ALA A 50 0.24 1.95 -1.96
CA ALA A 50 1.27 2.98 -2.08
C ALA A 50 2.39 2.71 -1.07
N LEU A 51 3.64 2.66 -1.55
CA LEU A 51 4.82 2.37 -0.73
C LEU A 51 5.81 3.53 -0.84
N ASN A 52 6.15 4.10 0.32
CA ASN A 52 7.07 5.21 0.44
C ASN A 52 8.26 4.84 1.33
N ASN A 53 9.48 5.00 0.81
CA ASN A 53 10.68 4.95 1.63
C ASN A 53 10.85 6.29 2.37
N THR A 54 10.78 6.26 3.69
CA THR A 54 10.87 7.44 4.56
C THR A 54 12.17 7.50 5.35
N SER A 55 13.11 6.62 5.03
CA SER A 55 14.35 6.45 5.79
C SER A 55 15.16 7.75 5.90
N PRO A 56 15.76 8.04 7.07
CA PRO A 56 16.65 9.21 7.20
C PRO A 56 17.80 9.16 6.18
N THR A 57 18.27 10.32 5.73
CA THR A 57 19.41 10.42 4.78
C THR A 57 20.78 10.46 5.48
N SER A 58 20.80 10.52 6.82
CA SER A 58 22.00 10.49 7.65
C SER A 58 22.06 9.20 8.47
N LEU A 59 23.27 8.69 8.70
CA LEU A 59 23.50 7.58 9.62
C LEU A 59 23.14 7.98 11.07
N ASP A 60 22.88 6.99 11.92
CA ASP A 60 22.41 7.17 13.30
C ASP A 60 23.45 7.90 14.17
N SER A 61 24.74 7.76 13.84
CA SER A 61 25.85 8.46 14.48
C SER A 61 25.99 9.92 14.05
N GLY A 62 25.24 10.36 13.03
CA GLY A 62 25.26 11.71 12.48
C GLY A 62 26.39 11.99 11.48
N SER A 63 27.32 11.05 11.26
CA SER A 63 28.39 11.19 10.26
C SER A 63 28.25 10.17 9.15
N GLY A 64 27.99 10.63 7.92
CA GLY A 64 27.86 9.81 6.72
C GLY A 64 26.46 9.80 6.12
N VAL A 65 26.34 9.22 4.93
CA VAL A 65 25.08 9.13 4.18
C VAL A 65 24.41 7.79 4.50
N ASN A 66 23.13 7.85 4.86
CA ASN A 66 22.26 6.69 4.91
C ASN A 66 21.43 6.66 3.63
N ALA A 67 21.54 5.56 2.87
CA ALA A 67 20.87 5.40 1.58
C ALA A 67 20.19 4.02 1.47
N PRO A 68 19.27 3.68 2.37
CA PRO A 68 18.60 2.40 2.34
C PRO A 68 17.64 2.36 1.16
N GLY A 69 17.71 1.29 0.37
CA GLY A 69 16.77 1.02 -0.71
C GLY A 69 15.81 -0.08 -0.30
N ILE A 70 14.50 0.11 -0.50
CA ILE A 70 13.54 -0.98 -0.39
C ILE A 70 13.74 -1.87 -1.60
N THR A 71 14.06 -3.13 -1.33
CA THR A 71 14.31 -4.13 -2.37
C THR A 71 13.21 -5.17 -2.48
N GLY A 72 12.20 -5.15 -1.59
CA GLY A 72 11.03 -6.02 -1.62
C GLY A 72 10.00 -5.67 -0.54
N PHE A 73 8.74 -6.10 -0.70
CA PHE A 73 7.66 -5.87 0.26
C PHE A 73 6.58 -6.95 0.13
N GLY A 74 5.88 -7.28 1.19
CA GLY A 74 4.76 -8.23 1.15
C GLY A 74 3.61 -7.78 2.03
N PHE A 75 2.42 -8.31 1.75
CA PHE A 75 1.22 -8.11 2.55
C PHE A 75 0.46 -9.42 2.69
N PHE A 76 -0.28 -9.57 3.78
CA PHE A 76 -1.06 -10.77 4.05
C PHE A 76 -2.51 -10.61 3.58
N LEU A 77 -3.09 -11.69 3.04
CA LEU A 77 -4.51 -11.83 2.76
C LEU A 77 -4.99 -13.09 3.46
N GLU A 78 -6.12 -13.01 4.16
CA GLU A 78 -6.68 -14.14 4.94
C GLU A 78 -6.96 -15.38 4.09
N GLU A 79 -7.39 -15.18 2.85
CA GLU A 79 -7.70 -16.27 1.93
C GLU A 79 -6.81 -16.23 0.68
N LEU A 80 -6.58 -17.43 0.13
CA LEU A 80 -5.96 -17.61 -1.17
C LEU A 80 -6.94 -17.18 -2.27
N VAL A 81 -6.88 -15.91 -2.65
CA VAL A 81 -7.67 -15.38 -3.75
C VAL A 81 -6.85 -15.39 -5.04
N ALA A 82 -7.41 -15.97 -6.10
CA ALA A 82 -6.78 -15.94 -7.41
C ALA A 82 -6.79 -14.50 -7.96
N TYR A 83 -5.65 -14.05 -8.47
CA TYR A 83 -5.55 -12.77 -9.16
C TYR A 83 -5.61 -12.94 -10.68
N SER A 84 -6.20 -11.95 -11.36
CA SER A 84 -6.28 -11.85 -12.81
C SER A 84 -5.11 -11.07 -13.40
N SER A 85 -4.69 -9.99 -12.73
CA SER A 85 -3.56 -9.16 -13.12
C SER A 85 -2.93 -8.45 -11.93
N TRP A 86 -1.68 -8.06 -12.09
CA TRP A 86 -0.99 -7.14 -11.19
C TRP A 86 -0.11 -6.18 -11.99
N SER A 87 0.17 -5.02 -11.40
CA SER A 87 1.14 -4.06 -11.90
C SER A 87 1.89 -3.39 -10.74
N LEU A 88 3.15 -3.06 -10.97
CA LEU A 88 3.94 -2.25 -10.08
C LEU A 88 4.56 -1.12 -10.90
N ALA A 89 4.36 0.12 -10.48
CA ALA A 89 4.99 1.29 -11.07
C ALA A 89 5.67 2.11 -9.98
N ALA A 90 6.71 2.84 -10.35
CA ALA A 90 7.37 3.76 -9.44
C ALA A 90 7.82 5.03 -10.15
N PHE A 91 8.09 6.07 -9.37
CA PHE A 91 8.62 7.32 -9.88
C PHE A 91 10.15 7.28 -9.92
N THR A 92 10.73 7.73 -11.03
CA THR A 92 12.15 8.02 -11.15
C THR A 92 12.52 9.29 -10.38
N ALA A 93 13.82 9.55 -10.23
CA ALA A 93 14.34 10.79 -9.67
C ALA A 93 13.85 12.07 -10.40
N THR A 94 13.53 11.98 -11.70
CA THR A 94 13.03 13.09 -12.51
C THR A 94 11.51 13.28 -12.40
N GLY A 95 10.82 12.38 -11.69
CA GLY A 95 9.36 12.40 -11.57
C GLY A 95 8.63 11.67 -12.69
N ASP A 96 9.35 10.96 -13.57
CA ASP A 96 8.73 10.11 -14.60
C ASP A 96 8.27 8.79 -13.97
N GLN A 97 7.03 8.38 -14.23
CA GLN A 97 6.50 7.09 -13.81
C GLN A 97 6.99 5.98 -14.75
N VAL A 98 7.50 4.90 -14.18
CA VAL A 98 8.00 3.72 -14.90
C VAL A 98 7.36 2.48 -14.29
N GLN A 99 6.78 1.61 -15.14
CA GLN A 99 6.30 0.31 -14.70
C GLN A 99 7.51 -0.62 -14.41
N LEU A 100 7.60 -1.15 -13.20
CA LEU A 100 8.69 -2.01 -12.74
C LEU A 100 8.40 -3.50 -12.93
N GLY A 101 7.12 -3.85 -13.01
CA GLY A 101 6.65 -5.21 -13.22
C GLY A 101 5.14 -5.29 -13.48
N GLY A 102 4.67 -6.44 -13.95
CA GLY A 102 3.25 -6.72 -14.11
C GLY A 102 2.99 -8.04 -14.84
N THR A 103 1.71 -8.39 -14.98
CA THR A 103 1.26 -9.57 -15.76
C THR A 103 1.47 -9.41 -17.28
N SER A 104 1.42 -8.18 -17.78
CA SER A 104 1.76 -7.83 -19.16
C SER A 104 2.71 -6.63 -19.10
N PRO A 105 3.99 -6.84 -18.82
CA PRO A 105 4.94 -5.74 -18.79
C PRO A 105 5.04 -5.12 -20.20
N ASP A 106 5.18 -3.80 -20.28
CA ASP A 106 5.45 -3.13 -21.55
C ASP A 106 6.61 -3.82 -22.30
N PRO A 107 6.55 -3.97 -23.64
CA PRO A 107 7.55 -4.71 -24.41
C PRO A 107 8.98 -4.10 -24.37
N GLY A 108 9.16 -2.93 -23.74
CA GLY A 108 10.47 -2.33 -23.44
C GLY A 108 10.90 -2.44 -21.98
N ASN A 109 10.08 -3.02 -21.10
CA ASN A 109 10.33 -3.08 -19.67
C ASN A 109 11.14 -4.32 -19.29
N LEU A 110 12.31 -4.05 -18.72
CA LEU A 110 13.04 -5.03 -17.93
C LEU A 110 12.17 -5.29 -16.70
N ASN A 111 11.70 -6.52 -16.49
CA ASN A 111 10.96 -6.91 -15.27
C ASN A 111 11.89 -6.79 -14.05
N TYR A 112 12.11 -5.55 -13.60
CA TYR A 112 13.02 -5.20 -12.50
C TYR A 112 12.55 -5.80 -11.19
N TRP A 113 11.23 -5.98 -11.08
CA TRP A 113 10.51 -6.44 -9.93
C TRP A 113 9.63 -7.62 -10.38
N ASN A 114 9.84 -8.81 -9.80
CA ASN A 114 9.04 -10.01 -10.08
C ASN A 114 8.15 -10.40 -8.90
N LEU A 115 6.94 -10.86 -9.21
CA LEU A 115 6.07 -11.55 -8.27
C LEU A 115 6.66 -12.93 -7.96
N ALA A 116 7.19 -13.15 -6.77
CA ALA A 116 7.63 -14.48 -6.38
C ALA A 116 6.40 -15.40 -6.24
N ASN A 117 6.25 -16.38 -7.14
CA ASN A 117 5.22 -17.41 -7.03
C ASN A 117 5.56 -18.35 -5.87
N ASN A 118 5.07 -18.04 -4.67
CA ASN A 118 4.98 -19.03 -3.62
C ASN A 118 3.71 -18.86 -2.77
N GLN A 119 3.28 -19.99 -2.24
CA GLN A 119 1.96 -20.33 -1.70
C GLN A 119 1.39 -19.39 -0.62
N ALA A 120 0.07 -19.46 -0.45
CA ALA A 120 -0.76 -19.01 0.68
C ALA A 120 -0.25 -17.77 1.43
N GLY A 121 -0.87 -16.62 1.15
CA GLY A 121 -0.40 -15.31 1.63
C GLY A 121 0.49 -14.66 0.56
N VAL A 122 0.13 -13.45 0.15
CA VAL A 122 0.74 -12.74 -0.97
C VAL A 122 2.08 -12.13 -0.54
N SER A 123 3.05 -13.00 -0.23
CA SER A 123 4.43 -12.62 0.02
C SER A 123 5.10 -12.31 -1.32
N LEU A 124 4.96 -11.08 -1.77
CA LEU A 124 5.61 -10.63 -3.01
C LEU A 124 7.07 -10.31 -2.73
N ASP A 125 7.93 -11.33 -2.77
CA ASP A 125 9.36 -11.08 -2.84
C ASP A 125 9.72 -10.52 -4.21
N TYR A 126 9.43 -9.23 -4.39
CA TYR A 126 10.11 -8.44 -5.35
C TYR A 126 11.57 -8.37 -4.92
N LEU A 127 12.45 -8.60 -5.89
CA LEU A 127 13.89 -8.55 -5.71
C LEU A 127 14.42 -7.76 -6.89
N ALA A 128 15.15 -6.68 -6.59
CA ALA A 128 16.00 -6.03 -7.57
C ALA A 128 16.86 -7.08 -8.31
N ALA A 129 16.92 -7.00 -9.64
CA ALA A 129 17.67 -7.93 -10.48
C ALA A 129 19.18 -7.98 -10.17
N SER A 130 19.72 -7.01 -9.41
CA SER A 130 21.09 -7.03 -8.89
C SER A 130 21.09 -6.89 -7.37
N GLN A 131 21.92 -7.67 -6.68
CA GLN A 131 22.12 -7.57 -5.23
C GLN A 131 22.82 -6.26 -4.78
N SER A 132 23.21 -5.40 -5.73
CA SER A 132 23.89 -4.13 -5.47
C SER A 132 22.94 -2.92 -5.33
N GLY A 133 21.65 -3.14 -5.09
CA GLY A 133 20.67 -2.06 -4.87
C GLY A 133 20.15 -1.36 -6.14
N GLN A 134 20.56 -1.79 -7.34
CA GLN A 134 19.99 -1.25 -8.58
C GLN A 134 18.50 -1.52 -8.63
N TYR A 135 17.70 -0.52 -9.05
CA TYR A 135 16.25 -0.61 -9.14
C TYR A 135 15.50 -0.70 -7.78
N ALA A 136 16.17 -0.43 -6.65
CA ALA A 136 15.49 -0.30 -5.37
C ALA A 136 14.68 1.01 -5.26
N LEU A 137 13.75 1.05 -4.30
CA LEU A 137 12.99 2.26 -3.96
C LEU A 137 13.73 3.00 -2.84
N TYR A 138 14.30 4.15 -3.15
CA TYR A 138 15.01 5.01 -2.21
C TYR A 138 14.10 6.13 -1.71
N ASN A 139 14.49 6.78 -0.62
CA ASN A 139 13.81 8.00 -0.20
C ASN A 139 13.86 9.03 -1.36
N PRO A 140 12.80 9.82 -1.63
CA PRO A 140 12.82 10.95 -2.58
C PRO A 140 13.52 12.22 -2.07
N ALA A 141 13.74 12.35 -0.77
CA ALA A 141 14.45 13.47 -0.15
C ALA A 141 15.98 13.55 -0.33
N PRO A 142 16.72 12.56 -0.87
CA PRO A 142 18.15 12.70 -1.01
C PRO A 142 18.49 13.66 -2.13
N ASP A 143 18.98 14.81 -1.70
CA ASP A 143 19.85 15.66 -2.47
C ASP A 143 21.05 14.82 -2.97
N GLN A 144 21.41 14.98 -4.24
CA GLN A 144 22.28 14.12 -5.05
C GLN A 144 23.76 14.15 -4.62
N SER A 145 24.04 13.88 -3.34
CA SER A 145 25.36 14.04 -2.71
C SER A 145 26.29 12.82 -2.84
N GLY A 146 25.99 11.89 -3.76
CA GLY A 146 26.95 10.86 -4.18
C GLY A 146 27.02 9.59 -3.31
N GLY A 147 26.13 9.42 -2.34
CA GLY A 147 26.01 8.17 -1.56
C GLY A 147 25.12 7.09 -2.20
N PHE A 148 24.41 7.42 -3.29
CA PHE A 148 23.52 6.49 -3.99
C PHE A 148 24.33 5.67 -4.99
N ALA A 149 24.61 4.41 -4.66
CA ALA A 149 25.38 3.52 -5.51
C ALA A 149 24.65 3.04 -6.79
N ALA A 150 23.35 3.37 -6.96
CA ALA A 150 22.51 2.78 -7.97
C ALA A 150 21.82 3.83 -8.86
N ASN A 151 22.17 3.84 -10.15
CA ASN A 151 21.38 4.46 -11.21
C ASN A 151 20.89 3.34 -12.16
N PRO A 152 19.59 3.24 -12.50
CA PRO A 152 18.49 4.08 -12.03
C PRO A 152 18.04 3.73 -10.61
N TYR A 153 17.51 4.74 -9.91
CA TYR A 153 16.81 4.59 -8.65
C TYR A 153 15.38 5.13 -8.76
N PHE A 154 14.50 4.55 -7.96
CA PHE A 154 13.08 4.89 -7.89
C PHE A 154 12.74 5.42 -6.50
N THR A 155 11.61 6.10 -6.34
CA THR A 155 11.22 6.74 -5.08
C THR A 155 9.98 6.11 -4.46
N THR A 156 8.81 6.58 -4.87
CA THR A 156 7.51 6.05 -4.44
C THR A 156 7.03 5.00 -5.43
N ALA A 157 6.51 3.89 -4.92
CA ALA A 157 5.90 2.84 -5.72
C ALA A 157 4.39 2.76 -5.50
N TYR A 158 3.68 2.44 -6.58
CA TYR A 158 2.27 2.13 -6.64
C TYR A 158 2.10 0.73 -7.18
N PHE A 159 1.46 -0.12 -6.38
CA PHE A 159 1.13 -1.49 -6.73
C PHE A 159 -0.37 -1.62 -6.87
N GLU A 160 -0.79 -2.33 -7.90
CA GLU A 160 -2.19 -2.66 -8.13
C GLU A 160 -2.32 -4.15 -8.41
N MET A 161 -3.31 -4.80 -7.80
CA MET A 161 -3.66 -6.19 -8.05
C MET A 161 -5.16 -6.33 -8.20
N ILE A 162 -5.58 -6.95 -9.30
CA ILE A 162 -6.98 -7.19 -9.62
C ILE A 162 -7.27 -8.68 -9.47
N PHE A 163 -8.24 -8.99 -8.62
CA PHE A 163 -8.64 -10.34 -8.29
C PHE A 163 -9.75 -10.84 -9.20
N VAL A 164 -9.85 -12.17 -9.36
CA VAL A 164 -10.89 -12.81 -10.19
C VAL A 164 -12.27 -12.63 -9.54
N GLU A 165 -12.30 -12.55 -8.21
CA GLU A 165 -13.50 -12.40 -7.39
C GLU A 165 -13.30 -11.23 -6.41
N ASP A 166 -14.40 -10.73 -5.83
CA ASP A 166 -14.34 -9.72 -4.79
C ASP A 166 -13.55 -10.22 -3.59
N ILE A 167 -12.71 -9.37 -3.03
CA ILE A 167 -11.88 -9.72 -1.87
C ILE A 167 -12.61 -9.26 -0.62
N ALA A 168 -12.83 -10.17 0.32
CA ALA A 168 -13.09 -9.78 1.69
C ALA A 168 -11.74 -9.62 2.40
N LEU A 169 -11.48 -8.45 2.97
CA LEU A 169 -10.44 -8.35 3.98
C LEU A 169 -10.86 -9.13 5.22
N ALA A 170 -9.85 -9.54 5.96
CA ALA A 170 -9.97 -10.03 7.31
C ALA A 170 -10.98 -9.21 8.13
N GLN A 171 -12.14 -9.79 8.40
CA GLN A 171 -13.09 -9.19 9.36
C GLN A 171 -12.53 -9.24 10.78
N ASP A 172 -11.50 -10.06 11.00
CA ASP A 172 -10.79 -10.14 12.25
C ASP A 172 -9.59 -9.17 12.22
N PRO A 173 -9.68 -8.02 12.93
CA PRO A 173 -8.60 -7.04 12.99
C PRO A 173 -7.30 -7.65 13.53
N ARG A 174 -7.37 -8.77 14.24
CA ARG A 174 -6.18 -9.44 14.73
C ARG A 174 -5.26 -9.84 13.57
N HIS A 175 -5.77 -10.27 12.41
CA HIS A 175 -4.94 -10.67 11.25
C HIS A 175 -4.28 -9.47 10.54
N ILE A 176 -4.65 -8.25 10.91
CA ILE A 176 -4.06 -7.00 10.43
C ILE A 176 -3.06 -6.46 11.46
N THR A 177 -3.16 -6.85 12.73
CA THR A 177 -2.21 -6.50 13.80
C THR A 177 -1.05 -7.49 13.91
N ASN A 178 0.06 -7.01 14.46
CA ASN A 178 1.29 -7.79 14.69
C ASN A 178 1.17 -8.86 15.79
N ASP A 179 -0.03 -9.14 16.29
CA ASP A 179 -0.27 -10.10 17.37
C ASP A 179 -0.37 -11.55 16.89
N HIS A 180 -0.13 -11.80 15.59
CA HIS A 180 -0.15 -13.12 14.99
C HIS A 180 1.18 -13.87 15.12
N ALA A 181 1.09 -15.21 15.09
CA ALA A 181 2.28 -16.02 14.98
C ALA A 181 2.96 -15.73 13.63
N PRO A 182 4.30 -15.65 13.55
CA PRO A 182 5.02 -15.41 12.30
C PRO A 182 4.71 -16.40 11.16
N SER A 183 4.07 -17.52 11.49
CA SER A 183 3.56 -18.51 10.53
C SER A 183 2.37 -18.04 9.70
N ASP A 184 1.64 -17.03 10.17
CA ASP A 184 0.33 -16.66 9.63
C ASP A 184 0.43 -15.56 8.57
N GLY A 185 1.65 -15.26 8.09
CA GLY A 185 1.91 -14.19 7.14
C GLY A 185 1.95 -12.81 7.82
N LEU A 186 2.86 -11.95 7.37
CA LEU A 186 3.06 -10.62 7.94
C LEU A 186 3.19 -9.61 6.81
N THR A 187 2.66 -8.41 7.00
CA THR A 187 3.00 -7.27 6.13
C THR A 187 4.43 -6.84 6.43
N TYR A 188 5.29 -6.79 5.43
CA TYR A 188 6.72 -6.51 5.61
C TYR A 188 7.33 -5.67 4.49
N VAL A 189 8.47 -5.07 4.78
CA VAL A 189 9.39 -4.48 3.78
C VAL A 189 10.81 -5.01 3.99
N ARG A 190 11.58 -5.10 2.92
CA ARG A 190 13.00 -5.47 2.94
C ARG A 190 13.84 -4.29 2.50
N PHE A 191 14.85 -3.98 3.29
CA PHE A 191 15.85 -2.96 2.96
C PHE A 191 17.22 -3.58 2.73
N GLN A 192 17.97 -2.97 1.82
CA GLN A 192 19.42 -3.15 1.63
C GLN A 192 20.10 -1.79 1.75
N ASN A 193 21.42 -1.80 1.95
CA ASN A 193 22.24 -0.58 2.07
C ASN A 193 21.81 0.32 3.24
N VAL A 194 21.46 -0.29 4.38
CA VAL A 194 20.92 0.42 5.56
C VAL A 194 22.01 1.10 6.38
N GLY A 195 23.26 0.65 6.27
CA GLY A 195 24.36 1.10 7.10
C GLY A 195 25.45 1.81 6.32
N LEU A 196 26.55 2.05 7.04
CA LEU A 196 27.74 2.69 6.51
C LEU A 196 28.27 1.96 5.26
N ASN A 197 28.67 2.71 4.23
CA ASN A 197 29.21 2.18 2.97
C ASN A 197 28.30 1.20 2.21
N GLY A 198 26.99 1.23 2.47
CA GLY A 198 26.04 0.31 1.85
C GLY A 198 25.99 -1.08 2.51
N ASP A 199 26.57 -1.24 3.69
CA ASP A 199 26.40 -2.47 4.49
C ASP A 199 24.99 -2.56 5.08
N GLY A 200 24.66 -3.73 5.63
CA GLY A 200 23.44 -3.95 6.39
C GLY A 200 22.19 -4.24 5.55
N SER A 201 21.31 -5.05 6.13
CA SER A 201 20.01 -5.37 5.55
C SER A 201 18.96 -5.55 6.64
N LEU A 202 17.70 -5.25 6.32
CA LEU A 202 16.59 -5.37 7.24
C LEU A 202 15.41 -6.08 6.56
N LYS A 203 14.69 -6.90 7.32
CA LYS A 203 13.32 -7.29 7.03
C LYS A 203 12.45 -6.78 8.17
N LEU A 204 11.68 -5.74 7.90
CA LEU A 204 10.86 -5.07 8.90
C LEU A 204 9.41 -5.49 8.74
N VAL A 205 8.79 -5.82 9.86
CA VAL A 205 7.36 -6.10 9.94
C VAL A 205 6.63 -4.78 10.18
N GLY A 206 5.50 -4.56 9.50
CA GLY A 206 4.75 -3.31 9.55
C GLY A 206 3.92 -3.20 10.81
N THR A 207 3.94 -2.06 11.48
CA THR A 207 3.02 -1.75 12.58
C THR A 207 1.81 -1.03 12.01
N PHE A 208 0.64 -1.64 12.14
CA PHE A 208 -0.64 -1.04 11.76
C PHE A 208 -0.86 0.27 12.54
N GLN A 209 -1.31 1.31 11.84
CA GLN A 209 -1.74 2.57 12.44
C GLN A 209 -3.26 2.56 12.53
N GLU A 210 -3.78 2.43 13.75
CA GLU A 210 -5.17 2.78 14.03
C GLU A 210 -5.33 4.29 13.82
N GLU A 211 -6.35 4.72 13.08
CA GLU A 211 -6.74 6.12 13.11
C GLU A 211 -7.11 6.46 14.55
N GLU A 212 -6.45 7.47 15.15
CA GLU A 212 -6.72 7.91 16.52
C GLU A 212 -8.12 8.54 16.60
N ASP A 213 -9.16 7.72 16.61
CA ASP A 213 -10.52 8.13 16.94
C ASP A 213 -10.66 8.23 18.46
N GLY A 214 -9.91 9.15 19.08
CA GLY A 214 -10.18 9.80 20.37
C GLY A 214 -10.69 9.00 21.60
N GLY A 215 -10.64 7.67 21.59
CA GLY A 215 -11.52 6.86 22.45
C GLY A 215 -11.07 5.42 22.62
N GLY A 216 -9.92 5.23 23.28
CA GLY A 216 -9.54 4.05 24.05
C GLY A 216 -10.02 2.66 23.59
N GLY A 217 -9.15 1.97 22.85
CA GLY A 217 -8.93 0.53 23.02
C GLY A 217 -9.74 -0.38 22.12
N GLY A 218 -9.53 -0.29 20.81
CA GLY A 218 -9.94 -1.32 19.87
C GLY A 218 -9.67 -0.89 18.43
N VAL A 219 -8.99 -1.74 17.67
CA VAL A 219 -8.88 -1.63 16.21
C VAL A 219 -10.30 -1.73 15.64
N ILE A 220 -10.91 -0.60 15.30
CA ILE A 220 -12.16 -0.58 14.53
C ILE A 220 -11.78 -0.37 13.08
N LEU A 221 -11.81 -1.46 12.30
CA LEU A 221 -11.73 -1.38 10.84
C LEU A 221 -13.13 -1.13 10.30
N ASP A 222 -13.69 0.05 10.56
CA ASP A 222 -15.00 0.36 10.01
C ASP A 222 -14.84 0.62 8.50
N PRO A 223 -15.57 -0.10 7.64
CA PRO A 223 -15.51 0.13 6.21
C PRO A 223 -15.89 1.58 5.91
N ILE A 224 -15.07 2.26 5.12
CA ILE A 224 -15.26 3.67 4.81
C ILE A 224 -16.59 3.81 4.03
N PRO A 225 -17.54 4.65 4.50
CA PRO A 225 -18.79 4.84 3.79
C PRO A 225 -18.53 5.31 2.37
N GLU A 226 -18.98 4.53 1.40
CA GLU A 226 -18.77 4.84 -0.01
C GLU A 226 -19.36 6.22 -0.37
N PRO A 227 -18.88 6.86 -1.45
CA PRO A 227 -19.48 8.08 -1.99
C PRO A 227 -21.00 7.96 -2.23
N SER A 228 -21.47 6.75 -2.54
CA SER A 228 -22.89 6.41 -2.71
C SER A 228 -23.70 6.71 -1.43
N THR A 229 -23.14 6.47 -0.25
CA THR A 229 -23.75 6.75 1.07
C THR A 229 -23.92 8.25 1.30
N ILE A 230 -22.91 9.05 0.92
CA ILE A 230 -22.95 10.52 1.01
C ILE A 230 -23.99 11.07 0.02
N VAL A 231 -24.02 10.53 -1.20
CA VAL A 231 -25.03 10.88 -2.20
C VAL A 231 -26.44 10.51 -1.72
N LEU A 232 -26.60 9.36 -1.06
CA LEU A 232 -27.89 8.91 -0.51
C LEU A 232 -28.36 9.80 0.63
N LEU A 233 -27.44 10.17 1.54
CA LEU A 233 -27.71 11.13 2.60
C LEU A 233 -28.14 12.47 2.01
N GLY A 234 -27.41 12.96 1.01
CA GLY A 234 -27.74 14.18 0.28
C GLY A 234 -29.11 14.13 -0.38
N ALA A 235 -29.43 13.03 -1.07
CA ALA A 235 -30.71 12.81 -1.72
C ALA A 235 -31.87 12.70 -0.70
N GLY A 236 -31.64 12.03 0.43
CA GLY A 236 -32.60 11.90 1.53
C GLY A 236 -32.91 13.25 2.19
N LEU A 237 -31.89 14.06 2.45
CA LEU A 237 -32.04 15.41 3.00
C LEU A 237 -32.79 16.35 2.04
N LEU A 238 -32.49 16.28 0.73
CA LEU A 238 -33.24 17.01 -0.30
C LEU A 238 -34.71 16.58 -0.35
N GLY A 239 -34.97 15.27 -0.26
CA GLY A 239 -36.33 14.73 -0.21
C GLY A 239 -37.13 15.24 1.00
N LEU A 240 -36.52 15.21 2.19
CA LEU A 240 -37.13 15.74 3.42
C LEU A 240 -37.40 17.23 3.34
N GLY A 241 -36.47 18.02 2.78
CA GLY A 241 -36.64 19.46 2.58
C GLY A 241 -37.80 19.78 1.64
N LEU A 242 -37.93 19.06 0.53
CA LEU A 242 -39.04 19.20 -0.41
C LEU A 242 -40.39 18.80 0.21
N TRP A 243 -40.40 17.74 1.04
CA TRP A 243 -41.61 17.32 1.75
C TRP A 243 -42.08 18.35 2.78
N HIS A 244 -41.16 18.94 3.56
CA HIS A 244 -41.51 19.97 4.54
C HIS A 244 -42.10 21.22 3.88
N ARG A 245 -41.56 21.64 2.73
CA ARG A 245 -42.07 22.79 1.96
C ARG A 245 -43.50 22.56 1.46
N LYS A 246 -43.82 21.32 1.06
CA LYS A 246 -45.17 20.94 0.59
C LYS A 246 -46.23 20.92 1.69
N ARG A 247 -45.84 20.86 2.96
CA ARG A 247 -46.75 20.86 4.12
C ARG A 247 -47.12 22.26 4.61
N LYS A 248 -46.35 23.28 4.23
CA LYS A 248 -46.59 24.70 4.57
C LYS A 248 -47.36 25.47 3.50
N ALA A 249 -47.47 24.92 2.29
CA ALA A 249 -48.29 25.45 1.20
C ALA A 249 -49.64 24.73 1.19
#